data_AF-A0AAV8VRH7-F1
#
_entry.id   AF-A0AAV8VRH7-F1
#
_cell.length_a   1.000
_cell.length_b   1.000
_cell.length_c   1.000
_cell.angle_alpha   90.00
_cell.angle_beta   90.00
_cell.angle_gamma   90.00
#
_symmetry.space_group_name_H-M   'P 1'
#
loop_
_entity.id
_entity.type
_entity.pdbx_description
1 polymer ?
#
loop_
_entity_poly.entity_id
_entity_poly.type
_entity_poly.pdbx_seq_one_letter_code
_entity_poly.pdbx_strand_id
1 'polypeptide(L)'
;MINLAYPTAPAEVIEQLSVSSFVDGLRDPENSQLARHKTISEALAHALEIEALKKASRVAITRIEINIRRRRKLVTICLIHYWSFSNSSRTDETLEAYREWRKKTDSLLDVWS
;
A
#
# COMPACT_ATOMS: atom_id res chain seq x y z
N MET A 1 5.89 8.02 34.22
CA MET A 1 7.26 8.23 34.73
C MET A 1 7.58 9.69 35.02
N ILE A 2 7.14 10.66 34.20
CA ILE A 2 7.46 12.10 34.39
C ILE A 2 6.85 12.68 35.68
N ASN A 3 5.61 12.30 36.04
CA ASN A 3 4.98 12.68 37.32
C ASN A 3 5.73 12.20 38.58
N LEU A 4 6.58 11.17 38.45
CA LEU A 4 7.38 10.67 39.57
C LEU A 4 8.74 11.38 39.66
N ALA A 5 9.24 11.91 38.54
CA ALA A 5 10.52 12.61 38.47
C ALA A 5 10.39 14.09 38.87
N TYR A 6 9.24 14.71 38.60
CA TYR A 6 9.00 16.14 38.88
C TYR A 6 7.63 16.38 39.53
N PRO A 7 7.43 15.95 40.78
CA PRO A 7 6.13 16.06 41.46
C PRO A 7 5.71 17.51 41.77
N THR A 8 6.67 18.44 41.83
CA THR A 8 6.44 19.86 42.14
C THR A 8 6.37 20.73 40.88
N ALA A 9 6.52 20.16 39.68
CA ALA A 9 6.49 20.92 38.45
C ALA A 9 5.06 21.36 38.08
N PRO A 10 4.88 22.54 37.48
CA PRO A 10 3.60 22.97 36.94
C PRO A 10 3.08 21.95 35.91
N ALA A 11 1.76 21.70 35.92
CA ALA A 11 1.12 20.73 35.02
C ALA A 11 1.45 20.97 33.53
N GLU A 12 1.57 22.23 33.13
CA GLU A 12 1.94 22.64 31.77
C GLU A 12 3.34 22.14 31.36
N VAL A 13 4.31 22.19 32.28
CA VAL A 13 5.69 21.76 32.03
C VAL A 13 5.76 20.23 31.91
N ILE A 14 4.99 19.53 32.74
CA ILE A 14 4.87 18.06 32.71
C ILE A 14 4.28 17.60 31.38
N GLU A 15 3.23 18.28 30.91
CA GLU A 15 2.58 17.95 29.64
C GLU A 15 3.52 18.20 28.46
N GLN A 16 4.21 19.33 28.46
CA GLN A 16 5.17 19.68 27.40
C GLN A 16 6.35 18.69 27.33
N LEU A 17 6.89 18.27 28.49
CA LEU A 17 7.93 17.23 28.56
C LEU A 17 7.44 15.86 28.10
N SER A 18 6.16 15.57 28.35
CA SER A 18 5.55 14.31 27.92
C SER A 18 5.35 14.28 26.40
N VAL A 19 4.92 15.40 25.80
CA VAL A 19 4.84 15.55 24.33
C VAL A 19 6.23 15.43 23.70
N SER A 20 7.24 16.12 24.23
CA SER A 20 8.60 16.04 23.67
C SER A 20 9.19 14.63 23.75
N SER A 21 9.04 13.95 24.90
CA SER A 21 9.51 12.57 25.05
C SER A 21 8.76 11.59 24.14
N PHE A 22 7.46 11.82 23.90
CA PHE A 22 6.66 11.03 22.97
C PHE A 22 7.12 11.20 21.52
N VAL A 23 7.38 12.45 21.08
CA VAL A 23 7.92 12.73 19.75
C VAL A 23 9.31 12.14 19.55
N ASP A 24 10.19 12.29 20.55
CA ASP A 24 11.54 11.71 20.51
C ASP A 24 11.50 10.17 20.43
N GLY A 25 10.53 9.55 21.11
CA GLY A 25 10.32 8.10 21.07
C GLY A 25 9.77 7.57 19.74
N LEU A 26 9.08 8.40 18.96
CA LEU A 26 8.44 8.00 17.70
C LEU A 26 9.43 7.78 16.53
N ARG A 27 10.71 8.15 16.69
CA ARG A 27 11.87 7.81 15.82
C ARG A 27 11.66 7.93 14.29
N ASP A 28 10.66 8.69 13.85
CA ASP A 28 10.26 8.86 12.45
C ASP A 28 10.36 10.36 12.10
N PRO A 29 11.20 10.79 11.15
CA PRO A 29 11.42 12.21 10.85
C PRO A 29 10.15 12.90 10.30
N GLU A 30 9.22 12.13 9.75
CA GLU A 30 7.92 12.59 9.26
C GLU A 30 6.98 13.05 10.39
N ASN A 31 7.25 12.61 11.63
CA ASN A 31 6.46 12.96 12.82
C ASN A 31 6.95 14.24 13.51
N SER A 32 7.92 14.95 12.93
CA SER A 32 8.38 16.25 13.41
C SER A 32 7.28 17.32 13.49
N GLN A 33 6.18 17.14 12.76
CA GLN A 33 4.99 17.99 12.85
C GLN A 33 4.19 17.78 14.15
N LEU A 34 4.36 16.63 14.82
CA LEU A 34 3.68 16.33 16.09
C LEU A 34 4.20 17.19 17.26
N ALA A 35 5.43 17.71 17.15
CA ALA A 35 6.03 18.60 18.16
C ALA A 35 5.31 19.95 18.29
N ARG A 36 4.34 20.25 17.42
CA ARG A 36 3.53 21.48 17.45
C ARG A 36 2.30 21.37 18.34
N HIS A 37 1.91 20.17 18.75
CA HIS A 37 0.72 19.96 19.58
C HIS A 37 1.00 20.28 21.04
N LYS A 38 0.05 20.97 21.69
CA LYS A 38 0.16 21.40 23.09
C LYS A 38 -0.19 20.29 24.06
N THR A 39 -0.96 19.31 23.60
CA THR A 39 -1.47 18.20 24.41
C THR A 39 -1.05 16.87 23.81
N ILE A 40 -0.83 15.88 24.67
CA ILE A 40 -0.41 14.53 24.27
C ILE A 40 -1.52 13.83 23.48
N SER A 41 -2.78 14.07 23.84
CA SER A 41 -3.95 13.46 23.20
C SER A 41 -4.06 13.85 21.71
N GLU A 42 -3.79 15.11 21.37
CA GLU A 42 -3.74 15.58 19.99
C GLU A 42 -2.58 14.96 19.20
N ALA A 43 -1.37 14.95 19.80
CA ALA A 43 -0.20 14.33 19.18
C ALA A 43 -0.44 12.83 18.91
N LEU A 44 -1.11 12.14 19.82
CA LEU A 44 -1.45 10.73 19.69
C LEU A 44 -2.51 10.49 18.60
N ALA A 45 -3.57 11.29 18.57
CA ALA A 45 -4.60 11.18 17.54
C ALA A 45 -4.02 11.36 16.13
N HIS A 46 -3.15 12.37 15.96
CA HIS A 46 -2.51 12.66 14.69
C HIS A 46 -1.47 11.58 14.29
N ALA A 47 -0.74 11.01 15.26
CA ALA A 47 0.16 9.88 15.00
C ALA A 47 -0.61 8.65 14.51
N LEU A 48 -1.77 8.35 15.11
CA LEU A 48 -2.64 7.25 14.70
C LEU A 48 -3.22 7.46 13.29
N GLU A 49 -3.58 8.68 12.95
CA GLU A 49 -4.05 9.03 11.61
C GLU A 49 -2.97 8.81 10.55
N ILE A 50 -1.74 9.27 10.83
CA ILE A 50 -0.58 9.03 9.95
C ILE A 50 -0.33 7.53 9.80
N GLU A 51 -0.38 6.76 10.88
CA GLU A 51 -0.23 5.31 10.81
C GLU A 51 -1.33 4.64 9.97
N ALA A 52 -2.58 5.07 10.12
CA ALA A 52 -3.70 4.55 9.35
C ALA A 52 -3.52 4.83 7.85
N LEU A 53 -3.10 6.05 7.49
CA LEU A 53 -2.78 6.43 6.11
C LEU A 53 -1.59 5.65 5.56
N LYS A 54 -0.53 5.45 6.37
CA LYS A 54 0.62 4.61 6.00
C LYS A 54 0.21 3.15 5.77
N LYS A 55 -0.68 2.61 6.59
CA LYS A 55 -1.21 1.24 6.41
C LYS A 55 -2.08 1.15 5.14
N ALA A 56 -2.97 2.11 4.92
CA ALA A 56 -3.83 2.16 3.74
C ALA A 56 -3.03 2.29 2.42
N SER A 57 -2.01 3.16 2.40
CA SER A 57 -1.15 3.33 1.23
C SER A 57 -0.31 2.09 0.91
N ARG A 58 0.24 1.40 1.92
CA ARG A 58 0.96 0.12 1.70
C ARG A 58 0.06 -0.96 1.09
N VAL A 59 -1.20 -1.04 1.52
CA VAL A 59 -2.18 -1.97 0.93
C VAL A 59 -2.50 -1.58 -0.52
N ALA A 60 -2.63 -0.29 -0.81
CA ALA A 60 -2.85 0.18 -2.18
C ALA A 60 -1.67 -0.13 -3.11
N ILE A 61 -0.44 0.15 -2.66
CA ILE A 61 0.79 -0.08 -3.43
C ILE A 61 0.97 -1.57 -3.74
N THR A 62 0.83 -2.43 -2.74
CA THR A 62 0.94 -3.89 -2.93
C THR A 62 -0.12 -4.43 -3.89
N ARG A 63 -1.35 -3.90 -3.84
CA ARG A 63 -2.43 -4.26 -4.77
C ARG A 63 -2.10 -3.83 -6.21
N ILE A 64 -1.54 -2.63 -6.39
CA ILE A 64 -1.11 -2.13 -7.70
C ILE A 64 0.04 -2.99 -8.26
N GLU A 65 1.05 -3.32 -7.45
CA GLU A 65 2.17 -4.16 -7.87
C GLU A 65 1.73 -5.56 -8.30
N ILE A 66 0.81 -6.19 -7.56
CA ILE A 66 0.23 -7.49 -7.92
C ILE A 66 -0.51 -7.39 -9.26
N ASN A 67 -1.29 -6.32 -9.48
CA ASN A 67 -2.00 -6.10 -10.73
C ASN A 67 -1.04 -5.91 -11.91
N ILE A 68 0.01 -5.11 -11.75
CA ILE A 68 1.04 -4.90 -12.78
C ILE A 68 1.74 -6.22 -13.13
N ARG A 69 2.11 -7.01 -12.12
CA ARG A 69 2.77 -8.31 -12.31
C ARG A 69 1.86 -9.30 -13.04
N ARG A 70 0.57 -9.35 -12.69
CA ARG A 70 -0.42 -10.20 -13.37
C ARG A 70 -0.65 -9.76 -14.82
N ARG A 71 -0.78 -8.46 -15.08
CA ARG A 71 -0.91 -7.92 -16.45
C ARG A 71 0.29 -8.25 -17.33
N ARG A 72 1.52 -8.12 -16.82
CA ARG A 72 2.74 -8.52 -17.56
C ARG A 72 2.72 -9.99 -17.94
N LYS A 73 2.37 -10.88 -16.99
CA LYS A 73 2.24 -12.32 -17.28
C LYS A 73 1.21 -12.60 -18.36
N LEU A 74 0.03 -11.97 -18.30
CA LEU A 74 -1.01 -12.12 -19.31
C LEU A 74 -0.50 -11.68 -20.69
N VAL A 75 0.13 -10.51 -20.79
CA VAL A 75 0.70 -10.02 -22.06
C VAL A 75 1.74 -11.00 -22.62
N THR A 76 2.66 -11.52 -21.79
CA THR A 76 3.66 -12.50 -22.23
C THR A 76 3.01 -13.79 -22.74
N ILE A 77 2.01 -14.32 -22.02
CA ILE A 77 1.25 -15.51 -22.45
C ILE A 77 0.56 -15.23 -23.79
N CYS A 78 -0.11 -14.07 -23.94
CA CYS A 78 -0.77 -13.71 -25.19
C CYS A 78 0.19 -13.63 -26.38
N LEU A 79 1.39 -13.06 -26.18
CA LEU A 79 2.41 -12.97 -27.22
C LEU A 79 2.96 -14.34 -27.61
N ILE A 80 3.19 -15.23 -26.65
CA ILE A 80 3.64 -16.61 -26.91
C ILE A 80 2.59 -17.37 -27.73
N HIS A 81 1.33 -17.33 -27.31
CA HIS A 81 0.26 -18.03 -28.02
C HIS A 81 0.01 -17.46 -29.43
N TYR A 82 0.05 -16.12 -29.58
CA TYR A 82 -0.07 -15.49 -30.89
C TYR A 82 1.07 -15.88 -31.83
N TRP A 83 2.31 -15.89 -31.35
CA TRP A 83 3.47 -16.30 -32.14
C TRP A 83 3.40 -17.77 -32.55
N SER A 84 3.04 -18.66 -31.61
CA SER A 84 2.85 -20.08 -31.89
C SER A 84 1.73 -20.34 -32.91
N PHE A 85 0.63 -19.59 -32.83
CA PHE A 85 -0.46 -19.68 -33.81
C PHE A 85 -0.04 -19.15 -35.19
N SER A 86 0.72 -18.05 -35.22
CA SER A 86 1.21 -17.44 -36.48
C SER A 86 2.20 -18.33 -37.22
N ASN A 87 2.93 -19.20 -36.52
CA ASN A 87 3.91 -20.11 -37.09
C ASN A 87 3.40 -21.55 -37.27
N SER A 88 2.16 -21.84 -36.88
CA SER A 88 1.56 -23.17 -37.04
C SER A 88 0.90 -23.30 -38.41
N SER A 89 0.96 -24.51 -39.00
CA SER A 89 0.15 -24.87 -40.16
C SER A 89 -1.32 -24.77 -39.78
N ARG A 90 -2.01 -23.72 -40.23
CA ARG A 90 -3.41 -23.42 -39.88
C ARG A 90 -4.34 -24.58 -40.26
N THR A 91 -4.69 -25.40 -39.28
CA THR A 91 -5.79 -26.38 -39.35
C THR A 91 -7.02 -25.83 -38.63
N ASP A 92 -8.22 -26.31 -38.96
CA ASP A 92 -9.46 -25.87 -38.29
C ASP A 92 -9.43 -26.08 -36.77
N GLU A 93 -8.80 -27.16 -36.30
CA GLU A 93 -8.60 -27.43 -34.86
C GLU A 93 -7.75 -26.37 -34.16
N THR A 94 -6.67 -25.88 -34.81
CA THR A 94 -5.84 -24.81 -34.23
C THR A 94 -6.58 -23.47 -34.15
N LEU A 95 -7.54 -23.25 -35.05
CA LEU A 95 -8.38 -22.06 -35.12
C LEU A 95 -9.45 -22.06 -34.04
N GLU A 96 -10.08 -23.21 -33.78
CA GLU A 96 -11.03 -23.43 -32.68
C GLU A 96 -10.35 -23.21 -31.32
N ALA A 97 -9.18 -23.83 -31.11
CA ALA A 97 -8.40 -23.69 -29.87
C ALA A 97 -7.98 -22.24 -29.61
N TYR A 98 -7.60 -21.48 -30.65
CA TYR A 98 -7.26 -20.06 -30.52
C TYR A 98 -8.47 -19.20 -30.14
N ARG A 99 -9.65 -19.48 -30.71
CA ARG A 99 -10.88 -18.75 -30.37
C ARG A 99 -11.32 -19.01 -28.93
N GLU A 100 -11.22 -20.24 -28.47
CA GLU A 100 -11.59 -20.60 -27.09
C GLU A 100 -10.64 -19.96 -26.07
N TRP A 101 -9.33 -19.99 -26.36
CA TRP A 101 -8.33 -19.28 -25.56
C TRP A 101 -8.61 -17.76 -25.52
N ARG A 102 -8.95 -17.14 -26.66
CA ARG A 102 -9.25 -15.70 -26.76
C ARG A 102 -10.49 -15.31 -25.94
N LYS A 103 -11.56 -16.10 -25.99
CA LYS A 103 -12.76 -15.87 -25.15
C LYS A 103 -12.42 -15.93 -23.66
N LYS A 104 -11.57 -16.88 -23.26
CA LYS A 104 -11.15 -17.04 -21.87
C LYS A 104 -10.28 -15.87 -21.40
N THR A 105 -9.39 -15.37 -22.25
CA THR A 105 -8.55 -14.20 -21.92
C THR A 105 -9.34 -12.89 -21.89
N ASP A 106 -10.31 -12.71 -22.78
CA ASP A 106 -11.20 -11.54 -22.77
C ASP A 106 -12.07 -11.50 -21.48
N SER A 107 -12.60 -12.65 -21.03
CA SER A 107 -13.31 -12.72 -19.74
C SER A 107 -12.42 -12.38 -18.53
N LEU A 108 -11.13 -12.69 -18.63
CA LEU A 108 -10.13 -12.36 -17.60
C LEU A 108 -9.69 -10.89 -17.68
N LEU A 109 -10.05 -10.15 -18.72
CA LEU A 109 -9.82 -8.71 -18.82
C LEU A 109 -11.04 -7.92 -18.30
N ASP A 110 -12.26 -8.42 -18.51
CA ASP A 110 -13.51 -7.79 -18.04
C ASP A 110 -13.65 -7.80 -16.51
N VAL A 111 -13.12 -8.82 -15.81
CA VAL A 111 -13.11 -8.88 -14.33
C VAL A 111 -12.22 -7.78 -13.70
N TRP A 112 -11.48 -7.02 -14.52
CA TRP A 112 -10.43 -6.09 -14.08
C TRP A 112 -10.61 -4.65 -14.59
N SER A 113 -11.76 -4.36 -15.22
CA SER A 113 -12.20 -3.02 -15.65
C SER A 113 -13.24 -2.47 -14.67
#